data_AF-A0AAV7Y517-F1
#
_entry.id   AF-A0AAV7Y517-F1
#
_cell.length_a   1.000
_cell.length_b   1.000
_cell.length_c   1.000
_cell.angle_alpha   90.00
_cell.angle_beta   90.00
_cell.angle_gamma   90.00
#
_symmetry.space_group_name_H-M   'P 1'
#
loop_
_entity.id
_entity.type
_entity.pdbx_description
1 polymer ?
#
loop_
_entity_poly.entity_id
_entity_poly.type
_entity_poly.pdbx_seq_one_letter_code
_entity_poly.pdbx_strand_id
1 'polypeptide(L)'
;MKTEEGKKQNTQSPQQTVRKSLYVEDLKPLKGLRAVCALFIMVGHFFTYFTPNLIHKEGYGPENKDLEFPGVLFPIEFLQGVTFFFLLSGISFARIYTHTGSLDTRAGKKKFIWKRFVRLSPAYYFGLLLSFAPFYLYYYVQEKDYLRFFGSLLTTPLFLQSVNPQFIAWNSPLWTVSIFMLCYLLYPYISKKLYLAKEKTLKWIAFYNYSVPFLIVIIFMFFIGSYTVLLVCHVSIIRITHFIVGAILGEYIERWRKAKSLEKLDFIQTLTPVSIQKAKNENREVENPQSLNGDQNINNAGNGPNSTKKKPRTNKTISYDLIVDLGSIFLLFTQAVTLYCGYKYGRLHNFVKFFLEFSLVPLHCYWIFAIMNSKKSLTCRFFNLGIFNLLNEVSYNVYCLHFPIFYLYTWLINKEIVPSYTQFMDAVYALKFWHIFIIVPLVWLIGILFHKCIELPFKKKMVKIINKKYSLAKEIQKEVPSDSSISTENSEDSLDTSRSNSSSKYALHDLVESQ
;
A
#
# COMPACT_ATOMS: atom_id res chain seq x y z
N MET A 1 -36.66 -39.69 0.79
CA MET A 1 -36.06 -38.96 1.93
C MET A 1 -34.73 -38.35 1.48
N LYS A 2 -34.74 -37.07 1.12
CA LYS A 2 -33.51 -36.28 0.93
C LYS A 2 -33.20 -35.66 2.28
N THR A 3 -32.10 -36.07 2.90
CA THR A 3 -31.61 -35.53 4.16
C THR A 3 -31.28 -34.05 3.98
N GLU A 4 -32.02 -33.18 4.67
CA GLU A 4 -31.67 -31.77 4.86
C GLU A 4 -30.39 -31.70 5.69
N GLU A 5 -29.23 -31.74 5.03
CA GLU A 5 -27.98 -31.38 5.66
C GLU A 5 -28.03 -29.89 6.05
N GLY A 6 -28.24 -29.67 7.35
CA GLY A 6 -28.26 -28.35 7.96
C GLY A 6 -27.01 -27.55 7.60
N LYS A 7 -27.17 -26.58 6.70
CA LYS A 7 -26.25 -25.46 6.54
C LYS A 7 -26.15 -24.76 7.90
N LYS A 8 -25.18 -25.15 8.73
CA LYS A 8 -24.74 -24.35 9.87
C LYS A 8 -24.27 -23.01 9.31
N GLN A 9 -25.19 -22.03 9.28
CA GLN A 9 -24.84 -20.65 9.04
C GLN A 9 -23.84 -20.28 10.12
N ASN A 10 -22.61 -20.06 9.69
CA ASN A 10 -21.52 -19.66 10.54
C ASN A 10 -21.81 -18.20 10.96
N THR A 11 -22.61 -18.03 12.02
CA THR A 11 -22.99 -16.73 12.58
C THR A 11 -21.73 -16.07 13.10
N GLN A 12 -21.06 -15.28 12.24
CA GLN A 12 -20.05 -14.33 12.69
C GLN A 12 -20.67 -13.49 13.79
N SER A 13 -19.94 -13.31 14.89
CA SER A 13 -20.45 -12.49 15.98
C SER A 13 -20.73 -11.08 15.43
N PRO A 14 -21.83 -10.42 15.84
CA PRO A 14 -22.15 -9.07 15.38
C PRO A 14 -20.98 -8.08 15.49
N GLN A 15 -20.10 -8.29 16.48
CA GLN A 15 -18.88 -7.51 16.67
C GLN A 15 -17.87 -7.67 15.52
N GLN A 16 -17.71 -8.85 14.92
CA GLN A 16 -16.82 -9.06 13.77
C GLN A 16 -17.35 -8.35 12.51
N THR A 17 -18.66 -8.39 12.29
CA THR A 17 -19.31 -7.72 11.16
C THR A 17 -19.17 -6.20 11.25
N VAL A 18 -19.44 -5.62 12.43
CA VAL A 18 -19.26 -4.17 12.68
C VAL A 18 -17.79 -3.75 12.54
N ARG A 19 -16.86 -4.56 13.03
CA ARG A 19 -15.43 -4.26 12.88
C ARG A 19 -15.03 -4.26 11.40
N LYS A 20 -15.53 -5.20 10.61
CA LYS A 20 -15.27 -5.32 9.17
C LYS A 20 -15.79 -4.12 8.38
N SER A 21 -17.00 -3.63 8.65
CA SER A 21 -17.54 -2.47 7.93
C SER A 21 -16.72 -1.21 8.18
N LEU A 22 -16.34 -0.94 9.43
CA LEU A 22 -15.49 0.18 9.81
C LEU A 22 -14.12 0.13 9.10
N TYR A 23 -13.54 -1.06 8.97
CA TYR A 23 -12.26 -1.23 8.25
C TYR A 23 -12.31 -0.79 6.80
N VAL A 24 -13.39 -1.15 6.10
CA VAL A 24 -13.53 -0.93 4.66
C VAL A 24 -13.77 0.55 4.35
N GLU A 25 -14.56 1.24 5.17
CA GLU A 25 -14.88 2.65 4.95
C GLU A 25 -13.67 3.56 5.15
N ASP A 26 -12.88 3.32 6.19
CA ASP A 26 -11.72 4.15 6.53
C ASP A 26 -10.57 4.05 5.52
N LEU A 27 -10.58 3.04 4.65
CA LEU A 27 -9.59 2.88 3.59
C LEU A 27 -9.98 3.59 2.29
N LYS A 28 -11.21 4.11 2.16
CA LYS A 28 -11.68 4.76 0.93
C LYS A 28 -10.80 5.96 0.50
N PRO A 29 -10.45 6.92 1.39
CA PRO A 29 -9.58 8.02 0.98
C PRO A 29 -8.19 7.55 0.51
N LEU A 30 -7.66 6.48 1.12
CA LEU A 30 -6.36 5.92 0.74
C LEU A 30 -6.39 5.23 -0.62
N LYS A 31 -7.54 4.64 -1.00
CA LYS A 31 -7.75 4.12 -2.35
C LYS A 31 -7.72 5.26 -3.36
N GLY A 32 -8.45 6.34 -3.11
CA GLY A 32 -8.44 7.51 -3.97
C GLY A 32 -7.06 8.14 -4.12
N LEU A 33 -6.34 8.30 -3.00
CA LEU A 33 -4.95 8.78 -3.01
C LEU A 33 -4.06 7.88 -3.88
N ARG A 34 -4.18 6.56 -3.77
CA ARG A 34 -3.42 5.62 -4.63
C ARG A 34 -3.72 5.82 -6.12
N ALA A 35 -4.98 6.05 -6.48
CA ALA A 35 -5.35 6.34 -7.87
C ALA A 35 -4.71 7.63 -8.37
N VAL A 36 -4.72 8.69 -7.56
CA VAL A 36 -4.06 9.96 -7.87
C VAL A 36 -2.55 9.75 -8.04
N CYS A 37 -1.89 9.01 -7.14
CA CYS A 37 -0.47 8.68 -7.30
C CYS A 37 -0.19 7.94 -8.62
N ALA A 38 -1.05 7.01 -9.05
CA ALA A 38 -0.87 6.29 -10.31
C ALA A 38 -0.96 7.24 -11.51
N LEU A 39 -1.92 8.18 -11.47
CA LEU A 39 -2.05 9.22 -12.49
C LEU A 39 -0.81 10.11 -12.53
N PHE A 40 -0.35 10.61 -11.38
CA PHE A 40 0.86 11.42 -11.28
C PHE A 40 2.08 10.69 -11.84
N ILE A 41 2.23 9.39 -11.57
CA ILE A 41 3.34 8.61 -12.13
C ILE A 41 3.26 8.49 -13.65
N MET A 42 2.10 8.13 -14.17
CA MET A 42 1.90 8.02 -15.61
C MET A 42 2.16 9.35 -16.33
N VAL A 43 1.64 10.46 -15.78
CA VAL A 43 1.83 11.81 -16.31
C VAL A 43 3.30 12.23 -16.23
N GLY A 44 3.96 12.01 -15.09
CA GLY A 44 5.38 12.31 -14.92
C GLY A 44 6.25 11.55 -15.90
N HIS A 45 5.95 10.27 -16.15
CA HIS A 45 6.63 9.49 -17.16
C HIS A 45 6.39 9.99 -18.59
N PHE A 46 5.16 10.40 -18.93
CA PHE A 46 4.87 10.99 -20.23
C PHE A 46 5.77 12.20 -20.50
N PHE A 47 5.82 13.14 -19.55
CA PHE A 47 6.64 14.34 -19.71
C PHE A 47 8.15 14.06 -19.68
N THR A 48 8.58 13.07 -18.90
CA THR A 48 10.01 12.73 -18.77
C THR A 48 10.54 11.97 -19.99
N TYR A 49 9.76 11.04 -20.56
CA TYR A 49 10.26 10.10 -21.56
C TYR A 49 9.70 10.31 -22.97
N PHE A 50 8.59 11.04 -23.14
CA PHE A 50 7.91 11.12 -24.44
C PHE A 50 7.78 12.56 -24.99
N THR A 51 8.06 13.58 -24.18
CA THR A 51 8.05 14.98 -24.64
C THR A 51 9.35 15.76 -24.41
N PRO A 52 10.56 15.19 -24.59
CA PRO A 52 11.79 15.95 -24.38
C PRO A 52 12.05 16.96 -25.49
N ASN A 53 11.38 16.94 -26.65
CA ASN A 53 11.62 17.93 -27.72
C ASN A 53 11.15 19.37 -27.40
N LEU A 54 10.53 19.60 -26.23
CA LEU A 54 10.42 20.95 -25.63
C LEU A 54 11.76 21.47 -25.07
N ILE A 55 12.79 20.63 -25.01
CA ILE A 55 14.07 20.88 -24.34
C ILE A 55 15.19 21.22 -25.36
N HIS A 56 15.16 20.65 -26.57
CA HIS A 56 16.33 20.66 -27.47
C HIS A 56 16.29 21.66 -28.64
N LYS A 57 15.26 22.51 -28.75
CA LYS A 57 15.00 23.20 -30.02
C LYS A 57 15.81 24.47 -30.32
N GLU A 58 16.72 24.90 -29.44
CA GLU A 58 17.62 26.03 -29.73
C GLU A 58 19.08 25.69 -29.37
N GLY A 59 19.88 25.25 -30.35
CA GLY A 59 21.33 25.45 -30.35
C GLY A 59 22.27 24.42 -29.69
N TYR A 60 21.79 23.24 -29.26
CA TYR A 60 22.65 22.24 -28.61
C TYR A 60 23.17 21.17 -29.58
N GLY A 61 24.20 21.53 -30.35
CA GLY A 61 25.10 20.53 -30.95
C GLY A 61 26.04 19.94 -29.88
N PRO A 62 26.68 18.78 -30.14
CA PRO A 62 27.65 18.12 -29.25
C PRO A 62 28.89 18.99 -28.90
N GLU A 63 28.97 20.17 -29.49
CA GLU A 63 30.07 21.12 -29.40
C GLU A 63 29.89 22.09 -28.21
N ASN A 64 28.68 22.22 -27.67
CA ASN A 64 28.39 23.02 -26.48
C ASN A 64 28.32 22.13 -25.23
N LYS A 65 29.48 21.63 -24.78
CA LYS A 65 29.61 20.81 -23.56
C LYS A 65 29.37 21.60 -22.26
N ASP A 66 29.39 22.92 -22.32
CA ASP A 66 29.32 23.79 -21.14
C ASP A 66 27.93 24.36 -20.86
N LEU A 67 26.96 24.10 -21.75
CA LEU A 67 25.63 24.63 -21.58
C LEU A 67 24.75 23.65 -20.79
N GLU A 68 24.25 24.16 -19.68
CA GLU A 68 23.43 23.48 -18.69
C GLU A 68 22.18 22.87 -19.35
N PHE A 69 21.72 21.72 -18.83
CA PHE A 69 20.48 21.05 -19.26
C PHE A 69 19.35 22.08 -19.49
N PRO A 70 18.79 22.21 -20.71
CA PRO A 70 17.66 23.11 -20.92
C PRO A 70 16.49 22.63 -20.06
N GLY A 71 15.81 23.57 -19.42
CA GLY A 71 14.74 23.28 -18.49
C GLY A 71 13.64 22.45 -19.13
N VAL A 72 13.33 21.30 -18.53
CA VAL A 72 12.03 20.65 -18.76
C VAL A 72 10.97 21.70 -18.42
N LEU A 73 10.07 22.04 -19.35
CA LEU A 73 9.06 23.07 -19.07
C LEU A 73 8.12 22.64 -17.91
N PHE A 74 7.94 21.33 -17.73
CA PHE A 74 7.12 20.74 -16.66
C PHE A 74 7.63 19.33 -16.23
N PRO A 75 8.74 19.21 -15.48
CA PRO A 75 9.18 17.93 -14.93
C PRO A 75 8.26 17.56 -13.76
N ILE A 76 7.07 17.03 -14.05
CA ILE A 76 6.16 16.57 -13.00
C ILE A 76 6.90 15.51 -12.20
N GLU A 77 7.16 15.83 -10.93
CA GLU A 77 7.82 14.92 -10.02
C GLU A 77 6.83 13.77 -9.74
N PHE A 78 7.29 12.54 -9.98
CA PHE A 78 6.46 11.36 -9.81
C PHE A 78 7.00 10.35 -8.79
N LEU A 79 8.21 10.53 -8.27
CA LEU A 79 8.81 9.61 -7.30
C LEU A 79 8.14 9.74 -5.93
N GLN A 80 7.61 10.92 -5.55
CA GLN A 80 6.74 11.02 -4.38
C GLN A 80 5.52 10.11 -4.51
N GLY A 81 4.92 10.05 -5.70
CA GLY A 81 3.84 9.11 -6.02
C GLY A 81 4.26 7.65 -5.78
N VAL A 82 5.46 7.27 -6.21
CA VAL A 82 6.04 5.93 -5.97
C VAL A 82 6.23 5.68 -4.47
N THR A 83 6.73 6.66 -3.72
CA THR A 83 6.89 6.58 -2.26
C THR A 83 5.56 6.37 -1.55
N PHE A 84 4.51 7.11 -1.93
CA PHE A 84 3.15 6.88 -1.43
C PHE A 84 2.65 5.47 -1.74
N PHE A 85 2.92 4.94 -2.94
CA PHE A 85 2.55 3.57 -3.28
C PHE A 85 3.12 2.53 -2.31
N PHE A 86 4.40 2.65 -1.93
CA PHE A 86 5.02 1.75 -0.96
C PHE A 86 4.45 1.93 0.44
N LEU A 87 4.33 3.17 0.92
CA LEU A 87 3.76 3.49 2.24
C LEU A 87 2.33 2.95 2.37
N LEU A 88 1.46 3.29 1.42
CA LEU A 88 0.05 2.89 1.42
C LEU A 88 -0.11 1.37 1.31
N SER A 89 0.78 0.69 0.59
CA SER A 89 0.78 -0.78 0.50
C SER A 89 1.15 -1.43 1.83
N GLY A 90 2.19 -0.92 2.50
CA GLY A 90 2.57 -1.36 3.84
C GLY A 90 1.44 -1.17 4.86
N ILE A 91 0.83 0.02 4.87
CA ILE A 91 -0.32 0.33 5.75
C ILE A 91 -1.47 -0.65 5.51
N SER A 92 -1.85 -0.83 4.24
CA SER A 92 -2.94 -1.74 3.86
C SER A 92 -2.67 -3.15 4.38
N PHE A 93 -1.42 -3.62 4.29
CA PHE A 93 -1.08 -4.99 4.68
C PHE A 93 -1.08 -5.15 6.19
N ALA A 94 -0.47 -4.23 6.92
CA ALA A 94 -0.46 -4.25 8.38
C ALA A 94 -1.88 -4.34 8.95
N ARG A 95 -2.78 -3.49 8.45
CA ARG A 95 -4.16 -3.44 8.91
C ARG A 95 -4.96 -4.70 8.60
N ILE A 96 -4.73 -5.30 7.43
CA ILE A 96 -5.50 -6.46 6.97
C ILE A 96 -4.99 -7.77 7.55
N TYR A 97 -3.67 -7.95 7.68
CA TYR A 97 -3.10 -9.26 7.97
C TYR A 97 -2.48 -9.39 9.36
N THR A 98 -1.86 -8.33 9.91
CA THR A 98 -1.08 -8.44 11.14
C THR A 98 -1.89 -8.99 12.32
N HIS A 99 -3.16 -8.61 12.45
CA HIS A 99 -4.02 -9.01 13.58
C HIS A 99 -4.89 -10.24 13.33
N THR A 100 -4.80 -10.87 12.15
CA THR A 100 -5.71 -11.97 11.78
C THR A 100 -5.18 -13.36 12.13
N GLY A 101 -3.90 -13.48 12.47
CA GLY A 101 -3.20 -14.77 12.58
C GLY A 101 -3.11 -15.56 11.26
N SER A 102 -3.63 -15.01 10.15
CA SER A 102 -3.66 -15.70 8.85
C SER A 102 -2.28 -15.98 8.28
N LEU A 103 -1.25 -15.30 8.77
CA LEU A 103 0.14 -15.46 8.34
C LEU A 103 1.00 -16.27 9.33
N ASP A 104 0.42 -16.76 10.43
CA ASP A 104 1.18 -17.52 11.43
C ASP A 104 1.53 -18.93 10.94
N THR A 105 0.73 -19.49 10.03
CA THR A 105 0.93 -20.83 9.48
C THR A 105 1.62 -20.82 8.12
N ARG A 106 2.43 -21.85 7.81
CA ARG A 106 3.08 -22.01 6.49
C ARG A 106 2.06 -22.00 5.34
N ALA A 107 0.92 -22.65 5.54
CA ALA A 107 -0.19 -22.69 4.58
C ALA A 107 -0.77 -21.29 4.31
N GLY A 108 -0.94 -20.48 5.37
CA GLY A 108 -1.41 -19.11 5.31
C GLY A 108 -0.45 -18.17 4.58
N LYS A 109 0.86 -18.26 4.88
CA LYS A 109 1.91 -17.51 4.16
C LYS A 109 1.92 -17.83 2.65
N LYS A 110 1.86 -19.11 2.29
CA LYS A 110 1.78 -19.55 0.88
C LYS A 110 0.53 -19.02 0.18
N LYS A 111 -0.63 -19.08 0.87
CA LYS A 111 -1.91 -18.58 0.35
C LYS A 111 -1.83 -17.08 0.08
N PHE A 112 -1.23 -16.34 1.00
CA PHE A 112 -1.01 -14.90 0.87
C PHE A 112 -0.14 -14.57 -0.35
N ILE A 113 1.06 -15.16 -0.46
CA ILE A 113 2.01 -14.89 -1.56
C ILE A 113 1.34 -15.19 -2.90
N TRP A 114 0.67 -16.34 -3.00
CA TRP A 114 0.03 -16.75 -4.25
C TRP A 114 -1.13 -15.84 -4.66
N LYS A 115 -1.97 -15.40 -3.69
CA LYS A 115 -3.01 -14.40 -3.97
C LYS A 115 -2.44 -13.10 -4.50
N ARG A 116 -1.28 -12.66 -3.98
CA ARG A 116 -0.62 -11.45 -4.45
C ARG A 116 -0.02 -11.63 -5.84
N PHE A 117 0.63 -12.76 -6.10
CA PHE A 117 1.11 -13.10 -7.43
C PHE A 117 -0.01 -13.11 -8.47
N VAL A 118 -1.12 -13.80 -8.20
CA VAL A 118 -2.30 -13.87 -9.09
C VAL A 118 -2.92 -12.50 -9.35
N ARG A 119 -2.84 -11.60 -8.37
CA ARG A 119 -3.33 -10.23 -8.53
C ARG A 119 -2.44 -9.40 -9.46
N LEU A 120 -1.12 -9.59 -9.39
CA LEU A 120 -0.17 -8.80 -10.19
C LEU A 120 0.02 -9.37 -11.60
N SER A 121 0.04 -10.71 -11.73
CA SER A 121 0.53 -11.37 -12.93
C SER A 121 -0.18 -11.00 -14.25
N PRO A 122 -1.52 -10.83 -14.34
CA PRO A 122 -2.15 -10.62 -15.63
C PRO A 122 -1.70 -9.33 -16.30
N ALA A 123 -1.80 -8.20 -15.59
CA ALA A 123 -1.42 -6.90 -16.14
C ALA A 123 0.10 -6.78 -16.33
N TYR A 124 0.88 -7.38 -15.43
CA TYR A 124 2.34 -7.42 -15.53
C TYR A 124 2.80 -8.11 -16.82
N TYR A 125 2.40 -9.37 -17.02
CA TYR A 125 2.84 -10.14 -18.19
C TYR A 125 2.23 -9.62 -19.48
N PHE A 126 1.00 -9.09 -19.46
CA PHE A 126 0.42 -8.46 -20.63
C PHE A 126 1.16 -7.16 -21.00
N GLY A 127 1.52 -6.33 -20.01
CA GLY A 127 2.37 -5.16 -20.22
C GLY A 127 3.74 -5.53 -20.78
N LEU A 128 4.35 -6.61 -20.28
CA LEU A 128 5.61 -7.14 -20.84
C LEU A 128 5.45 -7.61 -22.28
N LEU A 129 4.39 -8.34 -22.59
CA LEU A 129 4.10 -8.82 -23.94
C LEU A 129 3.96 -7.66 -24.93
N LEU A 130 3.23 -6.61 -24.55
CA LEU A 130 3.09 -5.41 -25.38
C LEU A 130 4.40 -4.64 -25.53
N SER A 131 5.26 -4.64 -24.51
CA SER A 131 6.58 -4.00 -24.56
C SER A 131 7.67 -4.85 -25.22
N PHE A 132 7.41 -6.13 -25.49
CA PHE A 132 8.39 -7.07 -26.04
C PHE A 132 8.91 -6.62 -27.41
N ALA A 133 8.02 -6.28 -28.34
CA ALA A 133 8.42 -5.91 -29.70
C ALA A 133 9.25 -4.62 -29.77
N PRO A 134 8.83 -3.47 -29.16
CA PRO A 134 9.66 -2.27 -29.12
C PRO A 134 11.03 -2.49 -28.47
N PHE A 135 11.09 -3.33 -27.43
CA PHE A 135 12.34 -3.69 -26.77
C PHE A 135 13.25 -4.57 -27.63
N TYR A 136 12.69 -5.59 -28.26
CA TYR A 136 13.46 -6.48 -29.11
C TYR A 136 14.07 -5.70 -30.28
N LEU A 137 13.28 -4.80 -30.87
CA LEU A 137 13.76 -3.88 -31.90
C LEU A 137 14.84 -2.93 -31.39
N TYR A 138 14.74 -2.42 -30.14
CA TYR A 138 15.80 -1.61 -29.53
C TYR A 138 17.13 -2.33 -29.51
N TYR A 139 17.16 -3.51 -28.90
CA TYR A 139 18.38 -4.28 -28.71
C TYR A 139 18.96 -4.79 -30.02
N TYR A 140 18.11 -5.26 -30.92
CA TYR A 140 18.54 -5.75 -32.22
C TYR A 140 19.18 -4.64 -33.07
N VAL A 141 18.69 -3.40 -32.97
CA VAL A 141 19.11 -2.29 -33.84
C VAL A 141 20.23 -1.42 -33.24
N GLN A 142 20.29 -1.22 -31.92
CA GLN A 142 21.16 -0.20 -31.30
C GLN A 142 22.28 -0.75 -30.43
N GLU A 143 21.95 -1.62 -29.47
CA GLU A 143 22.88 -1.97 -28.39
C GLU A 143 23.42 -3.39 -28.57
N LYS A 144 24.73 -3.51 -28.85
CA LYS A 144 25.48 -4.78 -28.69
C LYS A 144 25.71 -5.14 -27.20
N ASP A 145 24.87 -4.66 -26.30
CA ASP A 145 24.91 -4.95 -24.87
C ASP A 145 24.14 -6.24 -24.56
N TYR A 146 24.77 -7.36 -24.91
CA TYR A 146 24.22 -8.69 -24.69
C TYR A 146 23.97 -8.98 -23.21
N LEU A 147 24.81 -8.45 -22.31
CA LEU A 147 24.64 -8.66 -20.88
C LEU A 147 23.32 -8.04 -20.40
N ARG A 148 23.04 -6.81 -20.82
CA ARG A 148 21.80 -6.12 -20.48
C ARG A 148 20.59 -6.79 -21.11
N PHE A 149 20.69 -7.24 -22.37
CA PHE A 149 19.65 -8.00 -23.05
C PHE A 149 19.30 -9.30 -22.31
N PHE A 150 20.28 -10.20 -22.13
CA PHE A 150 20.06 -11.50 -21.49
C PHE A 150 19.70 -11.35 -20.01
N GLY A 151 20.33 -10.40 -19.31
CA GLY A 151 19.99 -10.07 -17.93
C GLY A 151 18.53 -9.63 -17.78
N SER A 152 18.04 -8.77 -18.68
CA SER A 152 16.65 -8.29 -18.66
C SER A 152 15.66 -9.38 -19.07
N LEU A 153 16.02 -10.20 -20.07
CA LEU A 153 15.23 -11.33 -20.56
C LEU A 153 14.99 -12.37 -19.46
N LEU A 154 16.00 -12.60 -18.61
CA LEU A 154 15.88 -13.52 -17.47
C LEU A 154 15.19 -12.87 -16.27
N THR A 155 15.64 -11.69 -15.85
CA THR A 155 15.21 -11.11 -14.57
C THR A 155 13.81 -10.52 -14.62
N THR A 156 13.38 -9.96 -15.76
CA THR A 156 12.09 -9.27 -15.81
C THR A 156 10.90 -10.23 -15.71
N PRO A 157 10.81 -11.34 -16.47
CA PRO A 157 9.70 -12.28 -16.31
C PRO A 157 9.61 -12.87 -14.88
N LEU A 158 10.73 -12.87 -14.15
CA LEU A 158 10.83 -13.38 -12.78
C LEU A 158 10.58 -12.33 -11.69
N PHE A 159 10.22 -11.08 -12.03
CA PHE A 159 10.08 -9.96 -11.09
C PHE A 159 11.39 -9.61 -10.35
N LEU A 160 12.53 -9.71 -11.04
CA LEU A 160 13.88 -9.51 -10.48
C LEU A 160 14.66 -8.34 -11.10
N GLN A 161 14.07 -7.60 -12.05
CA GLN A 161 14.77 -6.49 -12.73
C GLN A 161 15.21 -5.35 -11.79
N SER A 162 14.67 -5.24 -10.57
CA SER A 162 15.09 -4.24 -9.58
C SER A 162 16.29 -4.67 -8.73
N VAL A 163 16.87 -5.85 -9.00
CA VAL A 163 18.11 -6.32 -8.37
C VAL A 163 19.32 -5.58 -8.94
N ASN A 164 19.30 -5.30 -10.24
CA ASN A 164 20.35 -4.53 -10.91
C ASN A 164 19.69 -3.51 -11.86
N PRO A 165 19.90 -2.20 -11.67
CA PRO A 165 19.33 -1.17 -12.53
C PRO A 165 19.63 -1.34 -14.02
N GLN A 166 20.74 -2.01 -14.38
CA GLN A 166 21.08 -2.29 -15.77
C GLN A 166 20.00 -3.17 -16.45
N PHE A 167 19.40 -4.12 -15.72
CA PHE A 167 18.42 -5.05 -16.27
C PHE A 167 17.01 -4.46 -16.43
N ILE A 168 16.84 -3.16 -16.19
CA ILE A 168 15.58 -2.43 -16.40
C ILE A 168 15.59 -1.92 -17.83
N ALA A 169 15.22 -2.79 -18.76
CA ALA A 169 15.44 -2.52 -20.17
C ALA A 169 14.16 -2.56 -21.03
N TRP A 170 13.12 -3.33 -20.66
CA TRP A 170 11.77 -3.18 -21.24
C TRP A 170 10.73 -2.80 -20.21
N ASN A 171 9.80 -1.91 -20.61
CA ASN A 171 8.76 -1.39 -19.74
C ASN A 171 9.33 -0.92 -18.38
N SER A 172 10.23 0.07 -18.45
CA SER A 172 11.00 0.54 -17.30
C SER A 172 10.21 0.62 -15.99
N PRO A 173 8.99 1.22 -15.93
CA PRO A 173 8.23 1.35 -14.67
C PRO A 173 7.97 0.05 -13.92
N LEU A 174 7.97 -1.10 -14.60
CA LEU A 174 7.71 -2.39 -13.97
C LEU A 174 8.75 -2.76 -12.90
N TRP A 175 9.87 -2.04 -12.79
CA TRP A 175 10.85 -2.24 -11.70
C TRP A 175 10.19 -2.12 -10.32
N THR A 176 9.19 -1.26 -10.15
CA THR A 176 8.48 -1.13 -8.87
C THR A 176 7.69 -2.39 -8.51
N VAL A 177 7.17 -3.10 -9.50
CA VAL A 177 6.41 -4.34 -9.32
C VAL A 177 7.31 -5.46 -8.82
N SER A 178 8.57 -5.51 -9.29
CA SER A 178 9.61 -6.40 -8.76
C SER A 178 9.82 -6.21 -7.25
N ILE A 179 9.91 -4.94 -6.82
CA ILE A 179 10.05 -4.61 -5.41
C ILE A 179 8.80 -4.97 -4.62
N PHE A 180 7.61 -4.74 -5.16
CA PHE A 180 6.38 -5.19 -4.52
C PHE A 180 6.35 -6.70 -4.34
N MET A 181 6.79 -7.47 -5.33
CA MET A 181 6.88 -8.92 -5.20
C MET A 181 7.84 -9.33 -4.07
N LEU A 182 8.99 -8.66 -3.95
CA LEU A 182 9.91 -8.86 -2.83
C LEU A 182 9.29 -8.48 -1.48
N CYS A 183 8.59 -7.35 -1.40
CA CYS A 183 7.84 -6.95 -0.21
C CYS A 183 6.78 -8.01 0.17
N TYR A 184 6.12 -8.62 -0.82
CA TYR A 184 5.11 -9.65 -0.60
C TYR A 184 5.73 -10.97 -0.12
N LEU A 185 6.94 -11.28 -0.56
CA LEU A 185 7.71 -12.42 -0.03
C LEU A 185 8.15 -12.17 1.41
N LEU A 186 8.60 -10.94 1.73
CA LEU A 186 9.13 -10.59 3.05
C LEU A 186 8.03 -10.43 4.11
N TYR A 187 6.90 -9.81 3.75
CA TYR A 187 5.87 -9.38 4.69
C TYR A 187 5.35 -10.49 5.64
N PRO A 188 5.08 -11.73 5.20
CA PRO A 188 4.64 -12.82 6.08
C PRO A 188 5.63 -13.21 7.17
N TYR A 189 6.92 -12.88 7.02
CA TYR A 189 7.95 -13.16 8.01
C TYR A 189 8.14 -12.02 9.02
N ILE A 190 7.81 -10.79 8.62
CA ILE A 190 7.92 -9.61 9.51
C ILE A 190 6.61 -9.28 10.22
N SER A 191 5.44 -9.64 9.68
CA SER A 191 4.13 -9.27 10.22
C SER A 191 3.96 -9.64 11.71
N LYS A 192 4.26 -10.88 12.09
CA LYS A 192 4.22 -11.33 13.49
C LYS A 192 5.20 -10.55 14.38
N LYS A 193 6.39 -10.22 13.88
CA LYS A 193 7.37 -9.42 14.63
C LYS A 193 6.86 -8.00 14.87
N LEU A 194 6.25 -7.38 13.86
CA LEU A 194 5.63 -6.05 13.99
C LEU A 194 4.49 -6.06 15.02
N TYR A 195 3.64 -7.09 14.98
CA TYR A 195 2.57 -7.28 15.96
C TYR A 195 3.07 -7.36 17.40
N LEU A 196 4.13 -8.14 17.63
CA LEU A 196 4.68 -8.38 18.97
C LEU A 196 5.61 -7.25 19.46
N ALA A 197 6.13 -6.43 18.56
CA ALA A 197 7.04 -5.35 18.92
C ALA A 197 6.36 -4.31 19.82
N LYS A 198 7.07 -3.87 20.87
CA LYS A 198 6.63 -2.74 21.70
C LYS A 198 6.64 -1.45 20.90
N GLU A 199 5.87 -0.44 21.32
CA GLU A 199 5.79 0.85 20.62
C GLU A 199 7.16 1.52 20.48
N LYS A 200 7.98 1.52 21.54
CA LYS A 200 9.36 2.03 21.51
C LYS A 200 10.20 1.33 20.43
N THR A 201 10.07 0.01 20.32
CA THR A 201 10.77 -0.79 19.31
C THR A 201 10.31 -0.43 17.89
N LEU A 202 9.00 -0.27 17.67
CA LEU A 202 8.45 0.14 16.36
C LEU A 202 8.97 1.52 15.94
N LYS A 203 9.03 2.49 16.86
CA LYS A 203 9.58 3.83 16.60
C LYS A 203 11.05 3.75 16.17
N TRP A 204 11.86 2.95 16.87
CA TRP A 204 13.26 2.73 16.48
C TRP A 204 13.39 2.07 15.11
N ILE A 205 12.63 1.00 14.84
CA ILE A 205 12.66 0.34 13.54
C ILE A 205 12.28 1.34 12.43
N ALA A 206 11.25 2.15 12.63
CA ALA A 206 10.85 3.18 11.67
C ALA A 206 11.95 4.22 11.46
N PHE A 207 12.57 4.72 12.54
CA PHE A 207 13.69 5.66 12.48
C PHE A 207 14.87 5.08 11.68
N TYR A 208 15.31 3.85 11.98
CA TYR A 208 16.42 3.22 11.25
C TYR A 208 16.08 2.96 9.77
N ASN A 209 14.88 2.45 9.48
CA ASN A 209 14.44 2.21 8.11
C ASN A 209 14.33 3.50 7.30
N TYR A 210 14.09 4.64 7.95
CA TYR A 210 14.07 5.94 7.28
C TYR A 210 15.48 6.55 7.14
N SER A 211 16.20 6.68 8.25
CA SER A 211 17.44 7.44 8.33
C SER A 211 18.59 6.79 7.54
N VAL A 212 18.67 5.45 7.54
CA VAL A 212 19.78 4.76 6.86
C VAL A 212 19.70 4.90 5.34
N PRO A 213 18.58 4.59 4.65
CA PRO A 213 18.47 4.85 3.21
C PRO A 213 18.60 6.31 2.88
N PHE A 214 18.02 7.21 3.68
CA PHE A 214 18.18 8.65 3.45
C PHE A 214 19.66 9.07 3.47
N LEU A 215 20.43 8.63 4.47
CA LEU A 215 21.86 8.92 4.54
C LEU A 215 22.64 8.31 3.36
N ILE A 216 22.33 7.07 2.97
CA ILE A 216 22.92 6.43 1.79
C ILE A 216 22.65 7.26 0.54
N VAL A 217 21.41 7.73 0.35
CA VAL A 217 21.06 8.58 -0.79
C VAL A 217 21.88 9.87 -0.74
N ILE A 218 21.94 10.57 0.38
CA ILE A 218 22.74 11.78 0.53
C ILE A 218 24.21 11.53 0.16
N ILE A 219 24.83 10.49 0.71
CA ILE A 219 26.22 10.12 0.41
C ILE A 219 26.38 9.88 -1.09
N PHE A 220 25.57 9.02 -1.69
CA PHE A 220 25.69 8.72 -3.12
C PHE A 220 25.48 9.98 -3.98
N MET A 221 24.60 10.89 -3.58
CA MET A 221 24.35 12.13 -4.31
C MET A 221 25.55 13.07 -4.30
N PHE A 222 26.29 13.14 -3.19
CA PHE A 222 27.50 13.95 -3.09
C PHE A 222 28.69 13.32 -3.81
N PHE A 223 28.83 11.99 -3.81
CA PHE A 223 30.05 11.32 -4.28
C PHE A 223 29.98 10.72 -5.70
N ILE A 224 28.81 10.29 -6.19
CA ILE A 224 28.68 9.52 -7.45
C ILE A 224 28.00 10.34 -8.57
N GLY A 225 27.49 11.53 -8.25
CA GLY A 225 26.91 12.46 -9.24
C GLY A 225 25.58 11.97 -9.82
N SER A 226 25.32 12.24 -11.11
CA SER A 226 24.03 11.96 -11.75
C SER A 226 23.71 10.46 -11.91
N TYR A 227 24.70 9.57 -11.91
CA TYR A 227 24.47 8.12 -11.95
C TYR A 227 23.77 7.60 -10.70
N THR A 228 23.87 8.32 -9.59
CA THR A 228 23.14 8.04 -8.34
C THR A 228 21.64 7.96 -8.55
N VAL A 229 21.09 8.75 -9.48
CA VAL A 229 19.66 8.79 -9.80
C VAL A 229 19.15 7.40 -10.18
N LEU A 230 19.86 6.72 -11.08
CA LEU A 230 19.45 5.40 -11.55
C LEU A 230 19.60 4.36 -10.43
N LEU A 231 20.69 4.43 -9.66
CA LEU A 231 20.96 3.44 -8.62
C LEU A 231 20.02 3.59 -7.42
N VAL A 232 19.80 4.81 -6.93
CA VAL A 232 18.94 5.09 -5.78
C VAL A 232 17.47 4.81 -6.08
N CYS A 233 16.98 5.21 -7.26
CA CYS A 233 15.58 4.98 -7.62
C CYS A 233 15.24 3.49 -7.63
N HIS A 234 16.11 2.69 -8.26
CA HIS A 234 15.78 1.36 -8.73
C HIS A 234 16.28 0.24 -7.81
N VAL A 235 17.20 0.54 -6.88
CA VAL A 235 17.68 -0.45 -5.91
C VAL A 235 16.57 -0.81 -4.93
N SER A 236 16.17 -2.09 -4.99
CA SER A 236 15.07 -2.66 -4.21
C SER A 236 15.16 -2.36 -2.71
N ILE A 237 16.37 -2.40 -2.14
CA ILE A 237 16.61 -2.28 -0.71
C ILE A 237 16.06 -0.97 -0.16
N ILE A 238 16.29 0.14 -0.87
CA ILE A 238 15.85 1.47 -0.44
C ILE A 238 14.32 1.53 -0.37
N ARG A 239 13.62 1.01 -1.37
CA ARG A 239 12.14 1.07 -1.42
C ARG A 239 11.43 0.11 -0.49
N ILE A 240 12.04 -1.03 -0.16
CA ILE A 240 11.53 -1.95 0.86
C ILE A 240 11.39 -1.22 2.20
N THR A 241 12.29 -0.31 2.53
CA THR A 241 12.22 0.44 3.79
C THR A 241 10.98 1.32 3.87
N HIS A 242 10.59 2.01 2.79
CA HIS A 242 9.35 2.78 2.73
C HIS A 242 8.13 1.88 2.94
N PHE A 243 8.12 0.68 2.35
CA PHE A 243 7.06 -0.29 2.60
C PHE A 243 6.98 -0.71 4.08
N ILE A 244 8.13 -0.98 4.72
CA ILE A 244 8.21 -1.34 6.13
C ILE A 244 7.73 -0.18 7.02
N VAL A 245 8.15 1.06 6.74
CA VAL A 245 7.67 2.26 7.44
C VAL A 245 6.15 2.37 7.34
N GLY A 246 5.59 2.15 6.14
CA GLY A 246 4.14 2.07 5.94
C GLY A 246 3.47 0.96 6.78
N ALA A 247 4.08 -0.23 6.84
CA ALA A 247 3.55 -1.32 7.67
C ALA A 247 3.58 -0.99 9.17
N ILE A 248 4.64 -0.33 9.65
CA ILE A 248 4.74 0.14 11.04
C ILE A 248 3.67 1.20 11.32
N LEU A 249 3.47 2.14 10.41
CA LEU A 249 2.42 3.15 10.54
C LEU A 249 1.04 2.50 10.61
N GLY A 250 0.77 1.51 9.75
CA GLY A 250 -0.48 0.74 9.77
C GLY A 250 -0.71 0.02 11.10
N GLU A 251 0.32 -0.60 11.67
CA GLU A 251 0.26 -1.22 13.01
C GLU A 251 0.00 -0.17 14.10
N TYR A 252 0.68 0.98 14.04
CA TYR A 252 0.49 2.07 14.99
C TYR A 252 -0.95 2.61 14.97
N ILE A 253 -1.53 2.79 13.78
CA ILE A 253 -2.91 3.21 13.61
C ILE A 253 -3.88 2.22 14.26
N GLU A 254 -3.70 0.92 14.07
CA GLU A 254 -4.58 -0.10 14.67
C GLU A 254 -4.50 -0.08 16.20
N ARG A 255 -3.30 0.06 16.77
CA ARG A 255 -3.12 0.18 18.22
C ARG A 255 -3.79 1.42 18.79
N TRP A 256 -3.57 2.57 18.15
CA TRP A 256 -4.18 3.84 18.56
C TRP A 256 -5.72 3.77 18.53
N ARG A 257 -6.29 3.13 17.50
CA ARG A 257 -7.75 2.92 17.39
C ARG A 257 -8.27 2.00 18.48
N LYS A 258 -7.56 0.91 18.76
CA LYS A 258 -7.93 -0.01 19.84
C LYS A 258 -7.94 0.70 21.19
N ALA A 259 -6.91 1.50 21.48
CA ALA A 259 -6.85 2.30 22.71
C ALA A 259 -8.06 3.25 22.84
N LYS A 260 -8.37 4.03 21.80
CA LYS A 260 -9.56 4.90 21.80
C LYS A 260 -10.89 4.18 21.96
N SER A 261 -11.01 2.98 21.38
CA SER A 261 -12.22 2.18 21.52
C SER A 261 -12.43 1.69 22.95
N LEU A 262 -11.33 1.35 23.66
CA LEU A 262 -11.36 0.95 25.06
C LEU A 262 -11.71 2.14 25.97
N GLU A 263 -11.07 3.29 25.77
CA GLU A 263 -11.41 4.53 26.52
C GLU A 263 -12.89 4.88 26.39
N LYS A 264 -13.48 4.71 25.19
CA LYS A 264 -14.91 4.94 24.97
C LYS A 264 -15.79 3.92 25.70
N LEU A 265 -15.37 2.66 25.77
CA LEU A 265 -16.11 1.62 26.50
C LEU A 265 -16.07 1.88 28.01
N ASP A 266 -14.90 2.23 28.55
CA ASP A 266 -14.75 2.58 29.96
C ASP A 266 -15.58 3.84 30.31
N PHE A 267 -15.62 4.82 29.41
CA PHE A 267 -16.48 5.99 29.55
C PHE A 267 -17.98 5.65 29.52
N ILE A 268 -18.41 4.74 28.65
CA ILE A 268 -19.82 4.28 28.63
C ILE A 268 -20.14 3.52 29.91
N GLN A 269 -19.25 2.65 30.39
CA GLN A 269 -19.44 1.90 31.62
C GLN A 269 -19.55 2.82 32.85
N THR A 270 -18.77 3.90 32.91
CA THR A 270 -18.86 4.90 33.98
C THR A 270 -20.09 5.80 33.89
N LEU A 271 -20.66 5.99 32.71
CA LEU A 271 -21.91 6.74 32.51
C LEU A 271 -23.18 5.90 32.74
N THR A 272 -23.09 4.57 32.66
CA THR A 272 -24.22 3.71 33.05
C THR A 272 -24.52 3.95 34.53
N PRO A 273 -25.69 4.52 34.88
CA PRO A 273 -25.97 4.91 36.25
C PRO A 273 -25.90 3.69 37.16
N VAL A 274 -25.35 3.89 38.35
CA VAL A 274 -25.17 2.85 39.39
C VAL A 274 -26.48 2.12 39.67
N SER A 275 -27.64 2.75 39.48
CA SER A 275 -28.96 2.12 39.59
C SER A 275 -29.21 0.97 38.60
N ILE A 276 -28.67 1.02 37.38
CA ILE A 276 -28.79 -0.08 36.41
C ILE A 276 -27.81 -1.21 36.76
N GLN A 277 -26.62 -0.89 37.27
CA GLN A 277 -25.70 -1.91 37.80
C GLN A 277 -26.26 -2.55 39.08
N LYS A 278 -26.92 -1.76 39.93
CA LYS A 278 -27.57 -2.23 41.16
C LYS A 278 -28.77 -3.12 40.85
N ALA A 279 -29.63 -2.74 39.90
CA ALA A 279 -30.73 -3.59 39.42
C ALA A 279 -30.24 -4.90 38.75
N LYS A 280 -29.03 -4.91 38.16
CA LYS A 280 -28.41 -6.13 37.63
C LYS A 280 -27.82 -7.03 38.72
N ASN A 281 -27.38 -6.46 39.82
CA ASN A 281 -26.86 -7.20 40.97
C ASN A 281 -28.01 -7.68 41.89
N GLU A 282 -29.04 -6.88 42.11
CA GLU A 282 -30.25 -7.24 42.87
C GLU A 282 -31.01 -8.38 42.17
N ASN A 283 -31.12 -8.38 40.83
CA ASN A 283 -31.68 -9.52 40.10
C ASN A 283 -30.79 -10.78 40.11
N ARG A 284 -29.52 -10.68 40.50
CA ARG A 284 -28.62 -11.83 40.67
C ARG A 284 -28.71 -12.44 42.07
N GLU A 285 -29.16 -11.68 43.06
CA GLU A 285 -29.35 -12.17 44.44
C GLU A 285 -30.71 -12.87 44.63
N VAL A 286 -31.69 -12.65 43.74
CA VAL A 286 -32.99 -13.34 43.79
C VAL A 286 -32.91 -14.83 43.41
N GLU A 287 -31.82 -15.30 42.81
CA GLU A 287 -31.61 -16.72 42.51
C GLU A 287 -30.89 -17.52 43.62
N ASN A 288 -30.64 -16.93 44.79
CA ASN A 288 -30.07 -17.68 45.92
C ASN A 288 -30.84 -17.40 47.23
N PRO A 289 -31.99 -18.06 47.45
CA PRO A 289 -32.80 -17.83 48.63
C PRO A 289 -32.27 -18.67 49.79
N GLN A 290 -31.32 -18.15 50.57
CA GLN A 290 -31.15 -18.61 51.96
C GLN A 290 -30.42 -17.59 52.84
N SER A 291 -31.20 -17.06 53.79
CA SER A 291 -30.83 -16.52 55.10
C SER A 291 -29.98 -15.25 55.15
N LEU A 292 -30.56 -14.14 55.65
CA LEU A 292 -30.47 -13.78 57.07
C LEU A 292 -31.12 -12.42 57.38
N ASN A 293 -31.86 -12.44 58.49
CA ASN A 293 -32.37 -11.30 59.24
C ASN A 293 -31.22 -10.42 59.77
N GLY A 294 -31.42 -9.11 59.79
CA GLY A 294 -30.54 -8.20 60.50
C GLY A 294 -30.89 -6.73 60.26
N ASP A 295 -31.76 -6.21 61.12
CA ASP A 295 -32.03 -4.78 61.30
C ASP A 295 -30.73 -3.98 61.41
N GLN A 296 -30.52 -2.97 60.56
CA GLN A 296 -29.77 -1.78 60.96
C GLN A 296 -30.31 -0.50 60.34
N ASN A 297 -30.67 0.36 61.28
CA ASN A 297 -31.17 1.71 61.24
C ASN A 297 -29.97 2.67 61.13
N ILE A 298 -29.80 3.41 60.02
CA ILE A 298 -28.83 4.52 59.95
C ILE A 298 -29.46 5.72 59.24
N ASN A 299 -29.87 6.68 60.07
CA ASN A 299 -30.05 8.08 59.74
C ASN A 299 -28.68 8.70 59.41
N ASN A 300 -28.55 9.40 58.29
CA ASN A 300 -27.59 10.50 58.16
C ASN A 300 -27.99 11.44 57.02
N ALA A 301 -28.68 12.52 57.40
CA ALA A 301 -28.87 13.72 56.60
C ALA A 301 -27.63 14.61 56.75
N GLY A 302 -26.88 14.79 55.66
CA GLY A 302 -25.70 15.65 55.61
C GLY A 302 -25.66 16.46 54.33
N ASN A 303 -25.76 17.78 54.47
CA ASN A 303 -25.73 18.79 53.42
C ASN A 303 -24.58 18.59 52.42
N GLY A 304 -24.93 18.31 51.16
CA GLY A 304 -23.97 18.19 50.07
C GLY A 304 -23.48 19.57 49.61
N PRO A 305 -22.16 19.82 49.54
CA PRO A 305 -21.62 21.07 49.03
C PRO A 305 -21.92 21.17 47.52
N ASN A 306 -22.42 22.35 47.12
CA ASN A 306 -22.58 22.78 45.73
C ASN A 306 -21.24 22.72 44.99
N SER A 307 -20.87 21.54 44.48
CA SER A 307 -19.75 21.38 43.57
C SER A 307 -20.17 21.93 42.21
N THR A 308 -19.85 23.20 41.96
CA THR A 308 -19.91 23.81 40.65
C THR A 308 -19.02 22.99 39.71
N LYS A 309 -19.62 22.06 38.95
CA LYS A 309 -18.95 21.28 37.92
C LYS A 309 -18.31 22.23 36.91
N LYS A 310 -17.03 22.55 37.09
CA LYS A 310 -16.22 23.26 36.10
C LYS A 310 -16.33 22.45 34.81
N LYS A 311 -17.03 23.00 33.80
CA LYS A 311 -17.05 22.42 32.46
C LYS A 311 -15.60 22.18 32.05
N PRO A 312 -15.21 20.95 31.70
CA PRO A 312 -13.84 20.68 31.30
C PRO A 312 -13.50 21.62 30.14
N ARG A 313 -12.44 22.44 30.33
CA ARG A 313 -11.91 23.28 29.26
C ARG A 313 -11.60 22.35 28.10
N THR A 314 -12.41 22.44 27.04
CA THR A 314 -12.15 21.75 25.79
C THR A 314 -10.86 22.35 25.24
N ASN A 315 -9.73 21.68 25.45
CA ASN A 315 -8.49 22.00 24.76
C ASN A 315 -8.84 22.04 23.27
N LYS A 316 -8.63 23.18 22.61
CA LYS A 316 -8.79 23.35 21.16
C LYS A 316 -7.74 22.46 20.50
N THR A 317 -8.04 21.18 20.33
CA THR A 317 -7.23 20.28 19.52
C THR A 317 -7.34 20.72 18.08
N ILE A 318 -6.19 20.92 17.42
CA ILE A 318 -6.15 21.23 15.99
C ILE A 318 -6.92 20.12 15.27
N SER A 319 -7.91 20.49 14.45
CA SER A 319 -8.68 19.51 13.69
C SER A 319 -7.77 18.79 12.69
N TYR A 320 -7.85 17.46 12.65
CA TYR A 320 -7.20 16.67 11.60
C TYR A 320 -7.62 17.13 10.20
N ASP A 321 -8.84 17.68 10.04
CA ASP A 321 -9.30 18.19 8.76
C ASP A 321 -8.38 19.31 8.23
N LEU A 322 -8.00 20.26 9.10
CA LEU A 322 -7.09 21.36 8.74
C LEU A 322 -5.67 20.85 8.42
N ILE A 323 -5.17 19.88 9.21
CA ILE A 323 -3.85 19.27 8.99
C ILE A 323 -3.77 18.60 7.62
N VAL A 324 -4.83 17.88 7.24
CA VAL A 324 -4.89 17.21 5.94
C VAL A 324 -4.89 18.22 4.80
N ASP A 325 -5.72 19.26 4.89
CA ASP A 325 -5.85 20.26 3.81
C ASP A 325 -4.56 21.08 3.66
N LEU A 326 -3.97 21.56 4.77
CA LEU A 326 -2.67 22.24 4.76
C LEU A 326 -1.53 21.34 4.30
N GLY A 327 -1.52 20.08 4.72
CA GLY A 327 -0.53 19.10 4.26
C GLY A 327 -0.62 18.85 2.76
N SER A 328 -1.83 18.88 2.19
CA SER A 328 -2.03 18.72 0.74
C SER A 328 -1.48 19.92 -0.03
N ILE A 329 -1.75 21.14 0.45
CA ILE A 329 -1.20 22.38 -0.13
C ILE A 329 0.33 22.36 -0.05
N PHE A 330 0.89 21.94 1.09
CA PHE A 330 2.33 21.83 1.25
C PHE A 330 2.95 20.84 0.26
N LEU A 331 2.33 19.67 0.04
CA LEU A 331 2.82 18.72 -0.96
C LEU A 331 2.77 19.28 -2.39
N LEU A 332 1.71 20.02 -2.74
CA LEU A 332 1.67 20.73 -4.03
C LEU A 332 2.74 21.82 -4.13
N PHE A 333 3.06 22.50 -3.02
CA PHE A 333 4.15 23.46 -2.96
C PHE A 333 5.52 22.79 -3.18
N THR A 334 5.79 21.63 -2.57
CA THR A 334 7.08 20.94 -2.78
C THR A 334 7.25 20.46 -4.22
N GLN A 335 6.14 20.05 -4.86
CA GLN A 335 6.07 19.76 -6.29
C GLN A 335 6.41 20.98 -7.14
N ALA A 336 5.81 22.14 -6.84
CA ALA A 336 6.12 23.40 -7.51
C ALA A 336 7.59 23.83 -7.33
N VAL A 337 8.17 23.62 -6.15
CA VAL A 337 9.60 23.87 -5.89
C VAL A 337 10.48 22.95 -6.73
N THR A 338 10.17 21.66 -6.81
CA THR A 338 10.93 20.71 -7.64
C THR A 338 10.85 21.06 -9.12
N LEU A 339 9.67 21.46 -9.60
CA LEU A 339 9.45 21.96 -10.95
C LEU A 339 10.31 23.20 -11.23
N TYR A 340 10.27 24.20 -10.34
CA TYR A 340 11.04 25.43 -10.48
C TYR A 340 12.56 25.19 -10.47
N CYS A 341 13.04 24.33 -9.57
CA CYS A 341 14.45 23.93 -9.56
C CYS A 341 14.84 23.15 -10.83
N GLY A 342 13.92 22.37 -11.39
CA GLY A 342 14.02 21.71 -12.70
C GLY A 342 14.26 22.67 -13.84
N TYR A 343 13.43 23.70 -13.87
CA TYR A 343 13.49 24.73 -14.89
C TYR A 343 14.76 25.58 -14.80
N LYS A 344 15.17 25.98 -13.58
CA LYS A 344 16.25 26.97 -13.38
C LYS A 344 17.64 26.39 -13.15
N TYR A 345 17.75 25.19 -12.57
CA TYR A 345 19.01 24.67 -12.05
C TYR A 345 19.19 23.18 -12.36
N GLY A 346 19.26 22.78 -13.63
CA GLY A 346 19.17 21.38 -14.08
C GLY A 346 19.93 20.33 -13.23
N ARG A 347 21.18 20.60 -12.79
CA ARG A 347 21.90 19.69 -11.86
C ARG A 347 21.29 19.64 -10.46
N LEU A 348 20.93 20.79 -9.90
CA LEU A 348 20.28 20.90 -8.59
C LEU A 348 18.87 20.29 -8.59
N HIS A 349 18.20 20.18 -9.74
CA HIS A 349 16.89 19.55 -9.85
C HIS A 349 16.89 18.11 -9.32
N ASN A 350 17.83 17.28 -9.80
CA ASN A 350 17.93 15.91 -9.31
C ASN A 350 18.22 15.90 -7.81
N PHE A 351 19.13 16.77 -7.33
CA PHE A 351 19.38 16.94 -5.90
C PHE A 351 18.11 17.20 -5.09
N VAL A 352 17.38 18.26 -5.44
CA VAL A 352 16.16 18.70 -4.76
C VAL A 352 15.08 17.63 -4.84
N LYS A 353 14.91 17.00 -6.00
CA LYS A 353 13.92 15.94 -6.24
C LYS A 353 14.10 14.78 -5.26
N PHE A 354 15.30 14.22 -5.16
CA PHE A 354 15.58 13.10 -4.25
C PHE A 354 15.61 13.54 -2.79
N PHE A 355 16.21 14.70 -2.51
CA PHE A 355 16.22 15.23 -1.17
C PHE A 355 14.78 15.35 -0.64
N LEU A 356 13.87 15.95 -1.41
CA LEU A 356 12.46 16.08 -1.04
C LEU A 356 11.76 14.72 -0.99
N GLU A 357 11.98 13.85 -1.97
CA GLU A 357 11.36 12.52 -1.97
C GLU A 357 11.62 11.77 -0.65
N PHE A 358 12.88 11.70 -0.23
CA PHE A 358 13.25 10.97 0.96
C PHE A 358 12.96 11.78 2.22
N SER A 359 13.37 13.06 2.30
CA SER A 359 13.19 13.87 3.53
C SER A 359 11.73 14.06 3.94
N LEU A 360 10.79 13.96 2.99
CA LEU A 360 9.36 14.12 3.26
C LEU A 360 8.67 12.84 3.74
N VAL A 361 9.32 11.68 3.81
CA VAL A 361 8.68 10.42 4.25
C VAL A 361 8.02 10.52 5.64
N PRO A 362 8.62 11.14 6.68
CA PRO A 362 7.96 11.31 7.97
C PRO A 362 6.72 12.21 7.86
N LEU A 363 6.78 13.25 7.03
CA LEU A 363 5.65 14.14 6.79
C LEU A 363 4.53 13.42 6.02
N HIS A 364 4.87 12.60 5.02
CA HIS A 364 3.93 11.73 4.33
C HIS A 364 3.22 10.79 5.31
N CYS A 365 3.97 10.17 6.23
CA CYS A 365 3.39 9.30 7.26
C CYS A 365 2.40 10.05 8.15
N TYR A 366 2.77 11.25 8.61
CA TYR A 366 1.89 12.09 9.42
C TYR A 366 0.64 12.55 8.65
N TRP A 367 0.79 12.95 7.40
CA TRP A 367 -0.33 13.36 6.54
C TRP A 367 -1.28 12.20 6.25
N ILE A 368 -0.78 10.99 5.95
CA ILE A 368 -1.61 9.78 5.79
C ILE A 368 -2.33 9.44 7.09
N PHE A 369 -1.65 9.54 8.23
CA PHE A 369 -2.28 9.36 9.54
C PHE A 369 -3.42 10.36 9.75
N ALA A 370 -3.22 11.63 9.39
CA ALA A 370 -4.25 12.66 9.48
C ALA A 370 -5.43 12.37 8.53
N ILE A 371 -5.18 11.93 7.28
CA ILE A 371 -6.22 11.52 6.32
C ILE A 371 -7.12 10.44 6.93
N MET A 372 -6.52 9.44 7.59
CA MET A 372 -7.27 8.34 8.20
C MET A 372 -8.09 8.72 9.43
N ASN A 373 -7.91 9.92 9.94
CA ASN A 373 -8.60 10.46 11.11
C ASN A 373 -9.50 11.66 10.78
N SER A 374 -9.39 12.19 9.57
CA SER A 374 -10.22 13.26 9.06
C SER A 374 -11.51 12.70 8.46
N LYS A 375 -12.63 13.39 8.71
CA LYS A 375 -13.93 13.03 8.14
C LYS A 375 -14.47 14.12 7.22
N LYS A 376 -14.04 15.37 7.40
CA LYS A 376 -14.63 16.55 6.77
C LYS A 376 -13.65 17.33 5.89
N SER A 377 -12.35 17.00 5.89
CA SER A 377 -11.34 17.61 5.02
C SER A 377 -11.79 17.63 3.55
N LEU A 378 -11.48 18.73 2.87
CA LEU A 378 -11.71 18.87 1.44
C LEU A 378 -10.92 17.82 0.66
N THR A 379 -9.65 17.60 1.01
CA THR A 379 -8.81 16.56 0.40
C THR A 379 -9.40 15.16 0.58
N CYS A 380 -9.90 14.82 1.78
CA CYS A 380 -10.53 13.51 1.98
C CYS A 380 -11.79 13.34 1.12
N ARG A 381 -12.60 14.39 0.98
CA ARG A 381 -13.77 14.39 0.09
C ARG A 381 -13.36 14.24 -1.37
N PHE A 382 -12.29 14.91 -1.78
CA PHE A 382 -11.72 14.79 -3.12
C PHE A 382 -11.28 13.36 -3.41
N PHE A 383 -10.48 12.72 -2.54
CA PHE A 383 -10.07 11.33 -2.74
C PHE A 383 -11.24 10.33 -2.67
N ASN A 384 -12.32 10.67 -1.99
CA ASN A 384 -13.51 9.83 -1.92
C ASN A 384 -14.45 9.96 -3.14
N LEU A 385 -14.17 10.84 -4.10
CA LEU A 385 -14.98 10.95 -5.31
C LEU A 385 -15.05 9.60 -6.03
N GLY A 386 -16.23 9.26 -6.57
CA GLY A 386 -16.49 7.97 -7.22
C GLY A 386 -15.50 7.66 -8.34
N ILE A 387 -15.07 8.70 -9.07
CA ILE A 387 -14.06 8.56 -10.14
C ILE A 387 -12.74 8.01 -9.60
N PHE A 388 -12.21 8.49 -8.46
CA PHE A 388 -10.94 7.99 -7.92
C PHE A 388 -11.05 6.59 -7.32
N ASN A 389 -12.24 6.21 -6.81
CA ASN A 389 -12.49 4.83 -6.40
C ASN A 389 -12.46 3.87 -7.59
N LEU A 390 -13.12 4.23 -8.70
CA LEU A 390 -13.06 3.47 -9.95
C LEU A 390 -11.62 3.38 -10.47
N LEU A 391 -10.90 4.50 -10.45
CA LEU A 391 -9.50 4.54 -10.91
C LEU A 391 -8.56 3.73 -10.04
N ASN A 392 -8.81 3.64 -8.74
CA ASN A 392 -8.02 2.79 -7.86
C ASN A 392 -8.12 1.31 -8.25
N GLU A 393 -9.31 0.84 -8.68
CA GLU A 393 -9.50 -0.56 -9.11
C GLU A 393 -8.63 -0.92 -10.31
N VAL A 394 -8.42 0.04 -11.23
CA VAL A 394 -7.66 -0.14 -12.47
C VAL A 394 -6.26 0.46 -12.43
N SER A 395 -5.89 1.15 -11.34
CA SER A 395 -4.62 1.87 -11.18
C SER A 395 -3.39 1.01 -11.46
N TYR A 396 -3.46 -0.26 -11.06
CA TYR A 396 -2.39 -1.22 -11.33
C TYR A 396 -2.26 -1.56 -12.82
N ASN A 397 -3.38 -1.70 -13.53
CA ASN A 397 -3.37 -1.97 -14.97
C ASN A 397 -2.86 -0.76 -15.74
N VAL A 398 -3.35 0.44 -15.39
CA VAL A 398 -2.85 1.70 -15.93
C VAL A 398 -1.33 1.78 -15.74
N TYR A 399 -0.85 1.45 -14.54
CA TYR A 399 0.57 1.43 -14.23
C TYR A 399 1.36 0.43 -15.10
N CYS A 400 0.88 -0.80 -15.30
CA CYS A 400 1.61 -1.77 -16.13
C CYS A 400 1.54 -1.48 -17.64
N LEU A 401 0.48 -0.80 -18.11
CA LEU A 401 0.20 -0.66 -19.53
C LEU A 401 0.59 0.69 -20.12
N HIS A 402 0.78 1.74 -19.31
CA HIS A 402 1.01 3.08 -19.85
C HIS A 402 2.23 3.19 -20.77
N PHE A 403 3.40 2.61 -20.44
CA PHE A 403 4.58 2.64 -21.34
C PHE A 403 4.33 1.95 -22.69
N PRO A 404 3.90 0.67 -22.73
CA PRO A 404 3.63 0.04 -24.01
C PRO A 404 2.57 0.78 -24.84
N ILE A 405 1.55 1.34 -24.20
CA ILE A 405 0.55 2.16 -24.90
C ILE A 405 1.17 3.47 -25.40
N PHE A 406 2.05 4.10 -24.63
CA PHE A 406 2.76 5.30 -25.07
C PHE A 406 3.63 5.01 -26.30
N TYR A 407 4.41 3.93 -26.28
CA TYR A 407 5.20 3.50 -27.44
C TYR A 407 4.33 3.21 -28.66
N LEU A 408 3.23 2.47 -28.48
CA LEU A 408 2.31 2.15 -29.58
C LEU A 408 1.65 3.41 -30.15
N TYR A 409 1.22 4.32 -29.29
CA TYR A 409 0.62 5.58 -29.70
C TYR A 409 1.61 6.43 -30.51
N THR A 410 2.84 6.58 -30.01
CA THR A 410 3.89 7.30 -30.72
C THR A 410 4.20 6.67 -32.07
N TRP A 411 4.29 5.34 -32.13
CA TRP A 411 4.48 4.62 -33.39
C TRP A 411 3.34 4.90 -34.38
N LEU A 412 2.09 4.89 -33.91
CA LEU A 412 0.91 5.08 -34.74
C LEU A 412 0.81 6.49 -35.36
N ILE A 413 1.23 7.53 -34.63
CA ILE A 413 1.13 8.91 -35.12
C ILE A 413 2.34 9.33 -35.97
N ASN A 414 3.48 8.64 -35.86
CA ASN A 414 4.71 8.93 -36.59
C ASN A 414 5.05 7.86 -37.62
N LYS A 415 4.04 7.15 -38.17
CA LYS A 415 4.25 6.02 -39.10
C LYS A 415 5.17 6.33 -40.28
N GLU A 416 5.18 7.57 -40.75
CA GLU A 416 6.00 8.01 -41.88
C GLU A 416 7.49 8.21 -41.53
N ILE A 417 7.82 8.30 -40.23
CA ILE A 417 9.15 8.72 -39.75
C ILE A 417 10.08 7.53 -39.46
N VAL A 418 9.59 6.28 -39.47
CA VAL A 418 10.34 5.17 -38.84
C VAL A 418 10.74 4.03 -39.79
N PRO A 419 11.61 4.25 -40.80
CA PRO A 419 12.36 3.15 -41.41
C PRO A 419 13.41 2.52 -40.49
N SER A 420 13.85 3.20 -39.41
CA SER A 420 14.84 2.66 -38.44
C SER A 420 14.50 2.95 -36.98
N TYR A 421 15.08 2.19 -36.04
CA TYR A 421 14.84 2.37 -34.60
C TYR A 421 15.42 3.70 -34.05
N THR A 422 16.52 4.23 -34.59
CA THR A 422 17.01 5.57 -34.21
C THR A 422 15.92 6.61 -34.41
N GLN A 423 15.27 6.57 -35.59
CA GLN A 423 14.13 7.44 -35.88
C GLN A 423 12.90 7.11 -35.03
N PHE A 424 12.74 5.86 -34.58
CA PHE A 424 11.70 5.50 -33.61
C PHE A 424 11.89 6.23 -32.30
N MET A 425 13.12 6.27 -31.76
CA MET A 425 13.40 6.98 -30.51
C MET A 425 13.24 8.48 -30.67
N ASP A 426 13.70 9.06 -31.77
CA ASP A 426 13.48 10.47 -32.08
C ASP A 426 11.97 10.79 -32.18
N ALA A 427 11.18 9.87 -32.75
CA ALA A 427 9.72 9.97 -32.80
C ALA A 427 9.07 9.81 -31.41
N VAL A 428 9.56 8.89 -30.57
CA VAL A 428 9.17 8.73 -29.14
C VAL A 428 9.32 10.05 -28.41
N TYR A 429 10.37 10.78 -28.73
CA TYR A 429 10.69 12.07 -28.14
C TYR A 429 9.93 13.26 -28.75
N ALA A 430 9.19 13.04 -29.84
CA ALA A 430 8.50 14.07 -30.60
C ALA A 430 7.05 14.33 -30.17
N LEU A 431 6.52 13.68 -29.12
CA LEU A 431 5.16 13.99 -28.68
C LEU A 431 5.10 15.43 -28.16
N LYS A 432 4.08 16.17 -28.62
CA LYS A 432 3.76 17.50 -28.10
C LYS A 432 2.96 17.37 -26.80
N PHE A 433 3.06 18.36 -25.90
CA PHE A 433 2.39 18.33 -24.59
C PHE A 433 0.89 18.00 -24.68
N TRP A 434 0.18 18.51 -25.70
CA TRP A 434 -1.27 18.31 -25.85
C TRP A 434 -1.68 16.85 -26.13
N HIS A 435 -0.76 15.98 -26.55
CA HIS A 435 -1.05 14.55 -26.72
C HIS A 435 -1.42 13.90 -25.38
N ILE A 436 -1.05 14.51 -24.24
CA ILE A 436 -1.43 14.03 -22.91
C ILE A 436 -2.95 13.90 -22.75
N PHE A 437 -3.72 14.83 -23.33
CA PHE A 437 -5.19 14.86 -23.23
C PHE A 437 -5.87 13.74 -24.01
N ILE A 438 -5.14 13.08 -24.91
CA ILE A 438 -5.61 11.92 -25.68
C ILE A 438 -5.10 10.64 -25.01
N ILE A 439 -3.79 10.59 -24.74
CA ILE A 439 -3.10 9.37 -24.34
C ILE A 439 -3.47 8.93 -22.92
N VAL A 440 -3.67 9.86 -21.99
CA VAL A 440 -4.02 9.54 -20.60
C VAL A 440 -5.41 8.92 -20.51
N PRO A 441 -6.47 9.51 -21.09
CA PRO A 441 -7.78 8.87 -21.17
C PRO A 441 -7.74 7.53 -21.91
N LEU A 442 -6.95 7.42 -22.98
CA LEU A 442 -6.79 6.17 -23.74
C LEU A 442 -6.20 5.05 -22.88
N VAL A 443 -5.11 5.33 -22.15
CA VAL A 443 -4.50 4.35 -21.23
C VAL A 443 -5.49 3.91 -20.17
N TRP A 444 -6.29 4.84 -19.62
CA TRP A 444 -7.31 4.50 -18.64
C TRP A 444 -8.43 3.63 -19.22
N LEU A 445 -8.94 3.98 -20.39
CA LEU A 445 -9.95 3.19 -21.08
C LEU A 445 -9.45 1.76 -21.33
N ILE A 446 -8.24 1.61 -21.88
CA ILE A 446 -7.61 0.31 -22.11
C ILE A 446 -7.41 -0.43 -20.77
N GLY A 447 -6.96 0.25 -19.73
CA GLY A 447 -6.79 -0.34 -18.39
C GLY A 447 -8.10 -0.84 -17.78
N ILE A 448 -9.21 -0.13 -17.98
CA ILE A 448 -10.57 -0.52 -17.56
C ILE A 448 -11.05 -1.73 -18.35
N LEU A 449 -10.89 -1.72 -19.67
CA LEU A 449 -11.26 -2.84 -20.53
C LEU A 449 -10.45 -4.09 -20.15
N PHE A 450 -9.14 -3.96 -19.99
CA PHE A 450 -8.26 -5.03 -19.54
C PHE A 450 -8.69 -5.57 -18.17
N HIS A 451 -9.00 -4.68 -17.21
CA HIS A 451 -9.47 -5.08 -15.89
C HIS A 451 -10.72 -5.95 -15.97
N LYS A 452 -11.74 -5.49 -16.70
CA LYS A 452 -13.04 -6.14 -16.78
C LYS A 452 -13.00 -7.43 -17.60
N CYS A 453 -12.31 -7.41 -18.73
CA CYS A 453 -12.34 -8.51 -19.70
C CYS A 453 -11.30 -9.60 -19.41
N ILE A 454 -10.17 -9.26 -18.79
CA ILE A 454 -9.05 -10.19 -18.62
C ILE A 454 -8.76 -10.42 -17.14
N GLU A 455 -8.47 -9.35 -16.39
CA GLU A 455 -7.97 -9.48 -15.01
C GLU A 455 -9.03 -10.04 -14.05
N LEU A 456 -10.28 -9.53 -14.08
CA LEU A 456 -11.35 -9.98 -13.19
C LEU A 456 -11.75 -11.45 -13.43
N PRO A 457 -12.00 -11.92 -14.67
CA PRO A 457 -12.26 -13.33 -14.93
C PRO A 457 -11.10 -14.24 -14.50
N PHE A 458 -9.86 -13.81 -14.78
CA PHE A 458 -8.66 -14.53 -14.36
C PHE A 458 -8.58 -14.66 -12.83
N LYS A 459 -8.74 -13.55 -12.11
CA LYS A 459 -8.75 -13.54 -10.63
C LYS A 459 -9.82 -14.45 -10.07
N LYS A 460 -11.06 -14.37 -10.55
CA LYS A 460 -12.17 -15.22 -10.10
C LYS A 460 -11.85 -16.70 -10.30
N LYS A 461 -11.35 -17.08 -11.48
CA LYS A 461 -10.94 -18.46 -11.79
C LYS A 461 -9.81 -18.94 -10.88
N MET A 462 -8.79 -18.11 -10.68
CA MET A 462 -7.64 -18.46 -9.83
C MET A 462 -8.02 -18.56 -8.36
N VAL A 463 -8.84 -17.65 -7.83
CA VAL A 463 -9.35 -17.74 -6.44
C VAL A 463 -10.14 -19.03 -6.23
N LYS A 464 -10.98 -19.43 -7.19
CA LYS A 464 -11.70 -20.71 -7.15
C LYS A 464 -10.75 -21.90 -7.07
N ILE A 465 -9.70 -21.92 -7.91
CA ILE A 465 -8.68 -22.98 -7.92
C ILE A 465 -7.93 -23.03 -6.58
N ILE A 466 -7.54 -21.87 -6.06
CA ILE A 466 -6.84 -21.75 -4.77
C ILE A 466 -7.74 -22.32 -3.66
N ASN A 467 -8.97 -21.84 -3.56
CA ASN A 467 -9.88 -22.26 -2.50
C ASN A 467 -10.19 -23.77 -2.58
N LYS A 468 -10.39 -24.33 -3.78
CA LYS A 468 -10.57 -25.78 -3.98
C LYS A 468 -9.36 -26.59 -3.48
N LYS A 469 -8.14 -26.13 -3.77
CA LYS A 469 -6.92 -26.81 -3.29
C LYS A 469 -6.79 -26.79 -1.77
N TYR A 470 -7.19 -25.68 -1.13
CA TYR A 470 -7.14 -25.54 0.33
C TYR A 470 -8.29 -26.27 1.04
N SER A 471 -9.48 -26.38 0.43
CA SER A 471 -10.57 -27.18 1.01
C SER A 471 -10.23 -28.66 1.00
N LEU A 472 -9.71 -29.18 -0.12
CA LEU A 472 -9.30 -30.58 -0.24
C LEU A 472 -8.18 -30.94 0.76
N ALA A 473 -7.19 -30.06 0.92
CA ALA A 473 -6.13 -30.28 1.92
C ALA A 473 -6.67 -30.32 3.37
N LYS A 474 -7.78 -29.62 3.65
CA LYS A 474 -8.43 -29.62 4.96
C LYS A 474 -9.30 -30.86 5.18
N GLU A 475 -9.92 -31.38 4.11
CA GLU A 475 -10.68 -32.64 4.15
C GLU A 475 -9.74 -33.83 4.40
N ILE A 476 -8.62 -33.91 3.67
CA ILE A 476 -7.60 -34.96 3.88
C ILE A 476 -7.07 -34.93 5.32
N GLN A 477 -6.83 -33.74 5.90
CA GLN A 477 -6.40 -33.61 7.29
C GLN A 477 -7.43 -34.09 8.33
N LYS A 478 -8.71 -34.15 7.97
CA LYS A 478 -9.76 -34.68 8.87
C LYS A 478 -9.90 -36.19 8.76
N GLU A 479 -9.60 -36.75 7.59
CA GLU A 479 -9.74 -38.18 7.32
C GLU A 479 -8.58 -39.01 7.86
N VAL A 480 -7.40 -38.41 8.08
CA VAL A 480 -6.29 -39.08 8.78
C VAL A 480 -6.72 -39.33 10.23
N PRO A 481 -7.01 -40.59 10.62
CA PRO A 481 -7.49 -40.91 11.95
C PRO A 481 -6.44 -40.47 12.97
N SER A 482 -6.87 -39.86 14.07
CA SER A 482 -6.01 -39.52 15.20
C SER A 482 -5.46 -40.75 15.95
N ASP A 483 -5.76 -41.96 15.46
CA ASP A 483 -5.52 -43.23 16.13
C ASP A 483 -4.05 -43.69 16.11
N SER A 484 -3.11 -42.88 15.64
CA SER A 484 -1.72 -43.05 16.04
C SER A 484 -1.49 -42.44 17.42
N SER A 485 -2.19 -42.96 18.44
CA SER A 485 -1.68 -42.97 19.81
C SER A 485 -0.46 -43.89 19.84
N ILE A 486 0.62 -43.48 19.19
CA ILE A 486 1.95 -43.98 19.52
C ILE A 486 2.18 -43.43 20.92
N SER A 487 2.02 -44.32 21.90
CA SER A 487 2.38 -44.14 23.28
C SER A 487 3.86 -43.78 23.36
N THR A 488 4.19 -42.50 23.24
CA THR A 488 5.41 -41.94 23.82
C THR A 488 5.17 -41.82 25.31
N GLU A 489 5.25 -42.97 25.98
CA GLU A 489 5.59 -43.03 27.40
C GLU A 489 6.95 -42.34 27.59
N ASN A 490 7.03 -41.54 28.65
CA ASN A 490 8.24 -40.96 29.26
C ASN A 490 8.83 -39.71 28.59
N SER A 491 8.35 -38.53 28.98
CA SER A 491 9.11 -37.69 29.92
C SER A 491 8.30 -36.45 30.33
N GLU A 492 8.08 -36.34 31.63
CA GLU A 492 7.59 -35.14 32.30
C GLU A 492 8.59 -34.00 32.13
N ASP A 493 8.17 -32.87 31.58
CA ASP A 493 8.49 -31.58 32.19
C ASP A 493 7.55 -30.48 31.68
N SER A 494 6.85 -29.90 32.64
CA SER A 494 5.74 -28.96 32.50
C SER A 494 6.20 -27.56 32.12
N LEU A 495 5.66 -26.98 31.04
CA LEU A 495 5.57 -25.52 30.87
C LEU A 495 4.25 -25.12 30.19
N ASP A 496 3.40 -24.53 31.03
CA ASP A 496 2.03 -24.10 30.78
C ASP A 496 1.93 -23.01 29.68
N THR A 497 1.37 -23.36 28.53
CA THR A 497 1.02 -22.42 27.44
C THR A 497 -0.41 -22.64 26.93
N SER A 498 -1.34 -22.84 27.86
CA SER A 498 -2.74 -23.20 27.58
C SER A 498 -3.71 -22.00 27.51
N ARG A 499 -3.38 -20.89 26.85
CA ARG A 499 -4.36 -19.80 26.58
C ARG A 499 -4.11 -19.09 25.24
N SER A 500 -4.87 -19.43 24.18
CA SER A 500 -5.35 -18.49 23.12
C SER A 500 -5.92 -19.11 21.82
N ASN A 501 -5.96 -20.43 21.63
CA ASN A 501 -6.18 -20.99 20.27
C ASN A 501 -7.64 -21.08 19.75
N SER A 502 -8.68 -20.69 20.49
CA SER A 502 -10.07 -20.92 20.04
C SER A 502 -10.70 -19.80 19.18
N SER A 503 -10.14 -18.59 19.12
CA SER A 503 -10.80 -17.43 18.48
C SER A 503 -10.37 -17.16 17.01
N SER A 504 -9.30 -17.81 16.52
CA SER A 504 -8.69 -17.50 15.21
C SER A 504 -9.33 -18.22 14.00
N LYS A 505 -10.06 -19.34 14.21
CA LYS A 505 -10.49 -20.23 13.12
C LYS A 505 -11.62 -19.69 12.21
N TYR A 506 -12.38 -18.67 12.62
CA TYR A 506 -13.64 -18.31 11.93
C TYR A 506 -13.63 -16.99 11.13
N ALA A 507 -12.60 -16.15 11.27
CA ALA A 507 -12.53 -14.85 10.56
C ALA A 507 -12.02 -14.94 9.10
N LEU A 508 -11.58 -16.13 8.66
CA LEU A 508 -10.74 -16.28 7.46
C LEU A 508 -11.51 -16.40 6.13
N HIS A 509 -12.82 -16.66 6.15
CA HIS A 509 -13.58 -17.04 4.95
C HIS A 509 -14.12 -15.83 4.18
N ASP A 510 -14.59 -14.77 4.86
CA ASP A 510 -15.38 -13.71 4.20
C ASP A 510 -14.59 -12.43 3.88
N LEU A 511 -13.34 -12.33 4.31
CA LEU A 511 -12.46 -11.23 3.89
C LEU A 511 -11.96 -11.41 2.44
N VAL A 512 -12.20 -12.59 1.85
CA VAL A 512 -11.59 -13.06 0.61
C VAL A 512 -12.39 -12.69 -0.65
N GLU A 513 -13.67 -12.36 -0.53
CA GLU A 513 -14.52 -12.07 -1.70
C GLU A 513 -14.71 -10.57 -1.99
N SER A 514 -14.27 -9.66 -1.10
CA SER A 514 -14.49 -8.20 -1.24
C SER A 514 -13.23 -7.38 -1.58
N GLN A 515 -12.09 -8.02 -1.89
CA GLN A 515 -10.83 -7.38 -2.29
C GLN A 515 -10.06 -8.22 -3.31
#